data_AF-A0ABD5CST5-F1
#
_entry.id   AF-A0ABD5CST5-F1
#
_cell.length_a   1.000
_cell.length_b   1.000
_cell.length_c   1.000
_cell.angle_alpha   90.00
_cell.angle_beta   90.00
_cell.angle_gamma   90.00
#
_symmetry.space_group_name_H-M   'P 1'
#
loop_
_entity.id
_entity.type
_entity.pdbx_description
1 polymer ?
#
loop_
_entity_poly.entity_id
_entity_poly.type
_entity_poly.pdbx_seq_one_letter_code
_entity_poly.pdbx_strand_id
1 'polypeptide(L)'
;MSLQLTDRLRENLEWLALKWEANQLQHISTFNNELHVALRSVLAGNPSRPELELLINGTRGKPADGYAHLLVGDPERVAEEPFIALRILGEISTDLAHAVRA
;
A
#
# COMPACT_ATOMS: atom_id res chain seq x y z
N MET A 1 17.76 -7.13 2.81
CA MET A 1 17.97 -5.94 1.95
C MET A 1 17.60 -4.72 2.77
N SER A 2 18.36 -3.62 2.70
CA SER A 2 17.97 -2.37 3.36
C SER A 2 17.26 -1.49 2.36
N LEU A 3 15.98 -1.19 2.61
CA LEU A 3 15.17 -0.33 1.76
C LEU A 3 15.08 1.05 2.41
N GLN A 4 15.59 2.09 1.74
CA GLN A 4 15.45 3.47 2.17
C GLN A 4 14.16 4.03 1.56
N LEU A 5 13.17 4.33 2.40
CA LEU A 5 11.92 4.96 1.97
C LEU A 5 12.08 6.47 1.98
N THR A 6 11.59 7.14 0.94
CA THR A 6 11.36 8.59 1.01
C THR A 6 10.27 8.91 2.03
N ASP A 7 10.25 10.13 2.57
CA ASP A 7 9.21 10.54 3.53
C ASP A 7 7.81 10.36 2.95
N ARG A 8 7.60 10.78 1.69
CA ARG A 8 6.34 10.59 0.99
C ARG A 8 5.93 9.13 0.84
N LEU A 9 6.86 8.24 0.48
CA LEU A 9 6.54 6.81 0.35
C LEU A 9 6.18 6.22 1.71
N ARG A 10 6.90 6.61 2.77
CA ARG A 10 6.60 6.20 4.14
C ARG A 10 5.19 6.65 4.55
N GLU A 11 4.84 7.92 4.35
CA GLU A 11 3.51 8.45 4.65
C GLU A 11 2.40 7.70 3.90
N ASN A 12 2.58 7.42 2.61
CA ASN A 12 1.62 6.67 1.81
C ASN A 12 1.45 5.22 2.31
N LEU A 13 2.54 4.55 2.70
CA LEU A 13 2.52 3.19 3.25
C LEU A 13 1.86 3.16 4.64
N GLU A 14 2.12 4.15 5.49
CA GLU A 14 1.47 4.30 6.80
C GLU A 14 -0.02 4.54 6.65
N TRP A 15 -0.42 5.41 5.70
CA TRP A 15 -1.81 5.62 5.34
C TRP A 15 -2.47 4.31 4.88
N LEU A 16 -1.80 3.55 4.00
CA LEU A 16 -2.32 2.27 3.52
C LEU A 16 -2.51 1.30 4.69
N ALA A 17 -1.54 1.18 5.59
CA ALA A 17 -1.62 0.27 6.73
C ALA A 17 -2.78 0.63 7.66
N LEU A 18 -2.92 1.93 7.97
CA LEU A 18 -4.01 2.44 8.79
C LEU A 18 -5.38 2.16 8.17
N LYS A 19 -5.54 2.37 6.86
CA LYS A 19 -6.82 2.09 6.16
C LYS A 19 -7.07 0.60 6.02
N TRP A 20 -6.04 -0.21 5.82
CA TRP A 20 -6.15 -1.66 5.75
C TRP A 20 -6.66 -2.25 7.06
N GLU A 21 -6.06 -1.83 8.17
CA GLU A 21 -6.40 -2.26 9.53
C GLU A 21 -7.78 -1.74 9.97
N ALA A 22 -8.10 -0.46 9.69
CA ALA A 22 -9.39 0.12 10.02
C ALA A 22 -10.55 -0.62 9.34
N ASN A 23 -10.35 -1.09 8.11
CA ASN A 23 -11.34 -1.86 7.36
C ASN A 23 -11.22 -3.37 7.57
N GLN A 24 -10.33 -3.83 8.46
CA GLN A 24 -10.11 -5.24 8.79
C GLN A 24 -9.80 -6.10 7.54
N LEU A 25 -9.20 -5.50 6.51
CA LEU A 25 -9.02 -6.15 5.21
C LEU A 25 -8.14 -7.39 5.31
N GLN A 26 -7.18 -7.42 6.25
CA GLN A 26 -6.31 -8.56 6.53
C GLN A 26 -7.06 -9.85 6.88
N HIS A 27 -8.31 -9.76 7.35
CA HIS A 27 -9.11 -10.91 7.74
C HIS A 27 -10.00 -11.47 6.63
N ILE A 28 -10.04 -10.83 5.46
CA ILE A 28 -10.93 -11.23 4.36
C ILE A 28 -10.38 -12.42 3.58
N SER A 29 -9.06 -12.51 3.40
CA SER A 29 -8.44 -13.58 2.62
C SER A 29 -6.97 -13.79 3.00
N THR A 30 -6.42 -14.95 2.63
CA THR A 30 -4.98 -15.24 2.77
C THR A 30 -4.13 -14.21 2.04
N PHE A 31 -4.52 -13.82 0.82
CA PHE A 31 -3.82 -12.78 0.06
C PHE A 31 -3.79 -11.45 0.81
N ASN A 32 -4.91 -11.03 1.41
CA ASN A 32 -4.95 -9.75 2.14
C ASN A 32 -4.08 -9.80 3.40
N ASN A 33 -4.04 -10.94 4.08
CA ASN A 33 -3.18 -11.14 5.23
C ASN A 33 -1.69 -11.07 4.82
N GLU A 34 -1.31 -11.76 3.75
CA GLU A 34 0.06 -11.73 3.21
C GLU A 34 0.47 -10.33 2.76
N LEU A 35 -0.43 -9.60 2.09
CA LEU A 35 -0.19 -8.22 1.67
C LEU A 35 0.00 -7.29 2.88
N HIS A 36 -0.79 -7.47 3.94
CA HIS A 36 -0.66 -6.70 5.17
C HIS A 36 0.67 -7.00 5.89
N VAL A 37 1.06 -8.28 5.99
CA VAL A 37 2.36 -8.67 6.53
C VAL A 37 3.50 -8.03 5.74
N ALA A 38 3.45 -8.12 4.40
CA ALA A 38 4.45 -7.50 3.53
C ALA A 38 4.53 -5.98 3.72
N LEU A 39 3.38 -5.30 3.84
CA LEU A 39 3.31 -3.87 4.13
C LEU A 39 4.00 -3.52 5.46
N ARG A 40 3.77 -4.31 6.51
CA ARG A 40 4.41 -4.11 7.83
C ARG A 40 5.92 -4.36 7.76
N SER A 41 6.38 -5.37 7.03
CA SER A 41 7.82 -5.63 6.81
C SER A 41 8.51 -4.49 6.05
N VAL A 42 7.84 -3.91 5.04
CA VAL A 42 8.36 -2.75 4.31
C VAL A 42 8.48 -1.52 5.22
N LEU A 43 7.46 -1.23 6.03
CA LEU A 43 7.49 -0.12 7.00
C LEU A 43 8.57 -0.30 8.07
N ALA A 44 8.83 -1.54 8.49
CA ALA A 44 9.91 -1.89 9.41
C ALA A 44 11.31 -1.82 8.78
N GLY A 45 11.41 -1.60 7.46
CA GLY A 45 12.67 -1.45 6.74
C GLY A 45 13.44 -2.75 6.51
N ASN A 46 12.82 -3.91 6.77
CA ASN A 46 13.44 -5.23 6.64
C ASN A 46 12.68 -6.20 5.69
N PRO A 47 12.12 -5.75 4.55
CA PRO A 47 11.37 -6.64 3.68
C PRO A 47 12.28 -7.65 2.95
N SER A 48 11.74 -8.84 2.75
CA SER A 48 12.23 -9.79 1.75
C SER A 48 11.81 -9.35 0.35
N ARG A 49 12.50 -9.88 -0.67
CA ARG A 49 12.16 -9.60 -2.07
C ARG A 49 10.73 -10.02 -2.44
N PRO A 50 10.23 -11.21 -2.05
CA PRO A 50 8.84 -11.60 -2.31
C PRO A 50 7.81 -10.65 -1.67
N GLU A 51 8.06 -10.16 -0.45
CA GLU A 51 7.16 -9.19 0.20
C GLU A 51 7.09 -7.88 -0.58
N LEU A 52 8.22 -7.40 -1.11
CA LEU A 52 8.24 -6.21 -1.95
C LEU A 52 7.49 -6.40 -3.27
N GLU A 53 7.73 -7.52 -3.95
CA GLU A 53 7.05 -7.84 -5.20
C GLU A 53 5.53 -8.00 -4.97
N LEU A 54 5.14 -8.62 -3.85
CA LEU A 54 3.73 -8.73 -3.45
C LEU A 54 3.11 -7.34 -3.23
N LEU A 55 3.78 -6.45 -2.50
CA LEU A 55 3.26 -5.12 -2.22
C LEU A 55 3.16 -4.24 -3.48
N ILE A 56 4.17 -4.29 -4.36
CA ILE A 56 4.15 -3.60 -5.65
C ILE A 56 2.97 -4.08 -6.50
N ASN A 57 2.76 -5.40 -6.59
CA ASN A 57 1.68 -5.96 -7.40
C ASN A 57 0.29 -5.74 -6.77
N GLY A 58 0.18 -5.81 -5.44
CA GLY A 58 -1.07 -5.58 -4.71
C GLY A 58 -1.52 -4.12 -4.71
N THR A 59 -0.61 -3.19 -4.94
CA THR A 59 -0.90 -1.74 -5.05
C THR A 59 -0.95 -1.24 -6.51
N ARG A 60 -0.91 -2.15 -7.50
CA ARG A 60 -0.94 -1.81 -8.93
C ARG A 60 -2.10 -2.46 -9.67
N GLY A 61 -2.70 -1.73 -10.61
CA GLY A 61 -3.67 -2.28 -11.56
C GLY A 61 -4.93 -2.84 -10.90
N LYS A 62 -5.42 -4.00 -11.38
CA LYS A 62 -6.69 -4.58 -10.94
C LYS A 62 -6.83 -4.77 -9.42
N PRO A 63 -5.82 -5.28 -8.68
CA PRO A 63 -5.86 -5.31 -7.22
C PRO A 63 -6.11 -3.93 -6.61
N ALA A 64 -5.39 -2.90 -7.06
CA ALA A 64 -5.56 -1.54 -6.56
C ALA A 64 -6.97 -1.00 -6.80
N ASP A 65 -7.52 -1.22 -8.00
CA ASP A 65 -8.90 -0.85 -8.34
C ASP A 65 -9.91 -1.54 -7.40
N GLY A 66 -9.64 -2.81 -7.08
CA GLY A 66 -10.47 -3.62 -6.19
C GLY A 66 -10.51 -3.13 -4.74
N TYR A 67 -9.44 -2.52 -4.23
CA TYR A 67 -9.39 -2.02 -2.85
C TYR A 67 -9.62 -0.51 -2.72
N ALA A 68 -9.44 0.28 -3.78
CA ALA A 68 -9.49 1.74 -3.70
C ALA A 68 -10.77 2.26 -3.03
N HIS A 69 -11.93 1.67 -3.32
CA HIS A 69 -13.21 2.04 -2.71
C HIS A 69 -13.35 1.65 -1.24
N LEU A 70 -12.58 0.66 -0.76
CA LEU A 70 -12.57 0.19 0.62
C LEU A 70 -11.61 0.98 1.50
N LEU A 71 -10.63 1.66 0.91
CA LEU A 71 -9.60 2.42 1.65
C LEU A 71 -9.99 3.87 1.93
N VAL A 72 -11.19 4.26 1.52
CA VAL A 72 -11.74 5.59 1.73
C VAL A 72 -12.15 5.75 3.20
N GLY A 73 -11.71 6.82 3.86
CA GLY A 73 -12.13 7.08 5.24
C GLY A 73 -12.23 8.53 5.66
N ASP A 74 -12.16 9.47 4.72
CA ASP A 74 -12.43 10.89 4.99
C ASP A 74 -13.32 11.45 3.87
N PRO A 75 -14.63 11.67 4.14
CA PRO A 75 -15.57 12.19 3.16
C PRO A 75 -15.18 13.55 2.59
N GLU A 76 -14.51 14.41 3.36
CA GLU A 76 -14.10 15.74 2.91
C GLU A 76 -12.96 15.64 1.90
N ARG A 77 -11.91 14.85 2.21
CA ARG A 77 -10.84 14.57 1.23
C ARG A 77 -11.33 13.87 -0.03
N VAL A 78 -12.38 13.04 0.06
CA VAL A 78 -12.96 12.37 -1.12
C VAL A 78 -13.74 13.35 -1.97
N ALA A 79 -14.43 14.31 -1.35
CA ALA A 79 -15.12 15.37 -2.08
C ALA A 79 -14.12 16.24 -2.86
N GLU A 80 -12.95 16.51 -2.28
CA GLU A 80 -11.87 17.25 -2.94
C GLU A 80 -11.11 16.42 -3.99
N GLU A 81 -10.83 15.14 -3.68
CA GLU A 81 -10.06 14.24 -4.53
C GLU A 81 -10.72 12.84 -4.59
N PRO A 82 -11.69 12.61 -5.51
CA PRO A 82 -12.49 11.38 -5.56
C PRO A 82 -11.70 10.09 -5.82
N PHE A 83 -10.48 10.21 -6.36
CA PHE A 83 -9.62 9.07 -6.71
C PHE A 83 -8.37 8.99 -5.83
N ILE A 84 -8.38 9.65 -4.67
CA ILE A 84 -7.19 9.77 -3.80
C ILE A 84 -6.59 8.42 -3.42
N ALA A 85 -7.42 7.42 -3.08
CA ALA A 85 -6.96 6.09 -2.73
C ALA A 85 -6.24 5.40 -3.91
N LEU A 86 -6.80 5.51 -5.13
CA LEU A 86 -6.21 4.93 -6.32
C LEU A 86 -4.88 5.60 -6.66
N ARG A 87 -4.81 6.94 -6.54
CA ARG A 87 -3.55 7.68 -6.72
C ARG A 87 -2.49 7.22 -5.72
N ILE A 88 -2.81 7.15 -4.43
CA ILE A 88 -1.86 6.72 -3.39
C ILE A 88 -1.35 5.30 -3.66
N LEU A 89 -2.22 4.36 -4.02
CA LEU A 89 -1.81 2.99 -4.38
C LEU A 89 -0.85 2.99 -5.59
N GLY A 90 -1.17 3.75 -6.64
CA GLY A 90 -0.32 3.90 -7.81
C GLY A 90 1.06 4.47 -7.48
N GLU A 91 1.13 5.49 -6.62
CA GLU A 91 2.37 6.09 -6.13
C GLU A 91 3.21 5.07 -5.36
N ILE A 92 2.62 4.32 -4.42
CA ILE A 92 3.31 3.26 -3.67
C ILE A 92 3.93 2.25 -4.63
N SER A 93 3.16 1.74 -5.59
CA SER A 93 3.66 0.73 -6.53
C SER A 93 4.82 1.24 -7.39
N THR A 94 4.77 2.51 -7.79
CA THR A 94 5.78 3.15 -8.64
C THR A 94 7.06 3.41 -7.86
N ASP A 95 6.95 4.00 -6.68
CA ASP A 95 8.09 4.37 -5.85
C ASP A 95 8.82 3.13 -5.32
N LEU A 96 8.08 2.09 -4.90
CA LEU A 96 8.68 0.80 -4.52
C LEU A 96 9.37 0.13 -5.71
N ALA A 97 8.77 0.13 -6.89
CA ALA A 97 9.39 -0.46 -8.08
C ALA A 97 10.69 0.25 -8.47
N HIS A 98 10.78 1.56 -8.25
CA HIS A 98 12.04 2.31 -8.42
C HIS A 98 13.05 1.97 -7.34
N ALA A 99 12.64 1.91 -6.08
CA ALA A 99 13.52 1.62 -4.94
C ALA A 99 14.14 0.22 -4.98
N VAL A 100 13.51 -0.75 -5.64
CA VAL A 100 14.04 -2.11 -5.81
C VAL A 100 14.96 -2.24 -7.04
N ARG A 101 14.91 -1.30 -7.98
CA ARG A 101 15.77 -1.28 -9.18
C ARG A 101 17.06 -0.48 -8.99
N ALA A 102 17.08 0.45 -8.05
CA ALA A 102 18.25 1.25 -7.67
C ALA A 102 19.25 0.44 -6.82
#